data_AF-A0A9D6EKP0-F1
#
_entry.id   AF-A0A9D6EKP0-F1
#
_cell.length_a   1.000
_cell.length_b   1.000
_cell.length_c   1.000
_cell.angle_alpha   90.00
_cell.angle_beta   90.00
_cell.angle_gamma   90.00
#
_symmetry.space_group_name_H-M   'P 1'
#
loop_
_entity.id
_entity.type
_entity.pdbx_description
1 polymer ?
#
loop_
_entity_poly.entity_id
_entity_poly.type
_entity_poly.pdbx_seq_one_letter_code
_entity_poly.pdbx_strand_id
1 'polypeptide(L)'
;MQTGTEQVATRPFHETILEAIRQASSTELKCLATLIKATKVPKGHDEIVAVWNERRKAMCWDDEDLGVPANLLEQKQANAKKTEGEKKGINLDDLQQETEKLLSLLKDRQPGLMTWNEFMQERLQNLHKLAAQALGK
;
A
#
# COMPACT_ATOMS: atom_id res chain seq x y z
N MET A 1 -26.29 26.57 30.08
CA MET A 1 -25.13 26.98 29.26
C MET A 1 -24.60 25.73 28.57
N GLN A 2 -24.94 25.55 27.29
CA GLN A 2 -24.45 24.44 26.48
C GLN A 2 -23.17 24.89 25.79
N THR A 3 -22.03 24.31 26.17
CA THR A 3 -20.77 24.46 25.42
C THR A 3 -20.83 23.55 24.21
N GLY A 4 -21.21 24.11 23.06
CA GLY A 4 -21.07 23.44 21.77
C GLY A 4 -19.59 23.27 21.47
N THR A 5 -19.11 22.03 21.46
CA THR A 5 -17.81 21.68 20.91
C THR A 5 -17.85 21.91 19.40
N GLU A 6 -17.32 23.04 18.94
CA GLU A 6 -17.04 23.27 17.51
C GLU A 6 -16.04 22.20 17.06
N GLN A 7 -16.51 21.25 16.25
CA GLN A 7 -15.64 20.40 15.45
C GLN A 7 -14.94 21.32 14.43
N VAL A 8 -13.69 21.69 14.73
CA VAL A 8 -12.82 22.33 13.75
C VAL A 8 -12.57 21.31 12.65
N ALA A 9 -13.30 21.44 11.54
CA ALA A 9 -13.11 20.62 10.37
C ALA A 9 -11.65 20.74 9.89
N THR A 10 -10.90 19.66 9.97
CA THR A 10 -9.50 19.63 9.52
C THR A 10 -9.45 19.84 8.02
N ARG A 11 -8.78 20.91 7.59
CA ARG A 11 -8.60 21.22 6.17
C ARG A 11 -7.77 20.13 5.49
N PRO A 12 -8.06 19.81 4.23
CA PRO A 12 -7.19 18.96 3.43
C PRO A 12 -5.74 19.47 3.40
N PHE A 13 -4.78 18.54 3.45
CA PHE A 13 -3.35 18.85 3.50
C PHE A 13 -2.88 19.84 2.41
N HIS A 14 -3.30 19.62 1.16
CA HIS A 14 -2.94 20.51 0.05
C HIS A 14 -3.42 21.96 0.25
N GLU A 15 -4.60 22.19 0.85
CA GLU A 15 -5.10 23.55 1.14
C GLU A 15 -4.28 24.23 2.23
N THR A 16 -3.87 23.47 3.24
CA THR A 16 -3.01 23.97 4.32
C THR A 16 -1.63 24.36 3.80
N ILE A 17 -1.05 23.58 2.89
CA ILE A 17 0.23 23.92 2.24
C ILE A 17 0.08 25.20 1.40
N LEU A 18 -0.99 25.33 0.62
CA LEU A 18 -1.21 26.53 -0.20
C LEU A 18 -1.25 27.80 0.65
N GLU A 19 -1.95 27.76 1.78
CA GLU A 19 -2.02 28.88 2.72
C GLU A 19 -0.65 29.16 3.36
N ALA A 20 0.06 28.12 3.80
CA ALA A 20 1.39 28.25 4.38
C ALA A 20 2.39 28.89 3.41
N ILE A 21 2.39 28.47 2.14
CA ILE A 21 3.30 29.05 1.12
C ILE A 21 3.01 30.55 0.92
N ARG A 22 1.74 30.96 0.87
CA ARG A 22 1.37 32.37 0.65
C ARG A 22 1.89 33.29 1.76
N GLN A 23 1.89 32.81 3.00
CA GLN A 23 2.27 33.61 4.17
C GLN A 23 3.74 33.44 4.56
N ALA A 24 4.39 32.36 4.13
CA ALA A 24 5.75 32.02 4.51
C ALA A 24 6.75 33.15 4.22
N SER A 25 7.64 33.40 5.17
CA SER A 25 8.90 34.11 5.01
C SER A 25 9.91 33.30 4.20
N SER A 26 11.06 33.90 3.87
CA SER A 26 12.13 33.24 3.11
C SER A 26 12.61 31.93 3.79
N THR A 27 12.91 31.97 5.08
CA THR A 27 13.37 30.80 5.82
C THR A 27 12.29 29.72 5.89
N GLU A 28 11.04 30.12 6.15
CA GLU A 28 9.91 29.17 6.18
C GLU A 28 9.67 28.54 4.82
N LEU A 29 9.87 29.29 3.73
CA LEU A 29 9.76 28.76 2.37
C LEU A 29 10.83 27.69 2.10
N LYS A 30 12.08 27.88 2.57
CA LYS A 30 13.13 26.83 2.48
C LYS A 30 12.76 25.57 3.28
N CYS A 31 12.17 25.74 4.47
CA CYS A 31 11.66 24.63 5.26
C CYS A 31 10.52 23.90 4.53
N LEU A 32 9.56 24.66 3.96
CA LEU A 32 8.46 24.10 3.18
C LEU A 32 8.95 23.37 1.94
N ALA A 33 9.97 23.86 1.22
CA ALA A 33 10.57 23.12 0.11
C ALA A 33 11.07 21.74 0.55
N THR A 34 11.76 21.68 1.69
CA THR A 34 12.30 20.43 2.22
C THR A 34 11.18 19.48 2.61
N LEU A 35 10.14 19.99 3.29
CA LEU A 35 8.97 19.19 3.68
C LEU A 35 8.22 18.67 2.46
N ILE A 36 7.91 19.52 1.48
CA ILE A 36 7.18 19.12 0.28
C ILE A 36 7.93 18.00 -0.44
N LYS A 37 9.26 18.10 -0.59
CA LYS A 37 10.10 17.06 -1.20
C LYS A 37 10.14 15.75 -0.41
N ALA A 38 10.05 15.83 0.92
CA ALA A 38 10.04 14.66 1.80
C ALA A 38 8.66 14.00 1.93
N THR A 39 7.59 14.70 1.57
CA THR A 39 6.20 14.23 1.73
C THR A 39 5.59 13.77 0.41
N LYS A 40 4.72 12.76 0.47
CA LYS A 40 3.88 12.34 -0.67
C LYS A 40 2.63 13.20 -0.72
N VAL A 41 2.53 14.04 -1.73
CA VAL A 41 1.36 14.88 -1.99
C VAL A 41 0.36 14.05 -2.81
N PRO A 42 -0.85 13.74 -2.30
CA PRO A 42 -1.80 12.92 -3.04
C PRO A 42 -2.51 13.70 -4.16
N LYS A 43 -2.74 15.01 -3.98
CA LYS A 43 -3.49 15.87 -4.91
C LYS A 43 -3.05 17.33 -4.77
N GLY A 44 -3.39 18.16 -5.75
CA GLY A 44 -3.14 19.60 -5.69
C GLY A 44 -1.76 20.04 -6.20
N HIS A 45 -1.09 19.22 -7.01
CA HIS A 45 0.29 19.48 -7.44
C HIS A 45 0.42 20.78 -8.23
N ASP A 46 -0.51 21.03 -9.16
CA ASP A 46 -0.43 22.18 -10.06
C ASP A 46 -0.71 23.49 -9.30
N GLU A 47 -1.64 23.46 -8.35
CA GLU A 47 -1.98 24.57 -7.47
C GLU A 47 -0.80 24.93 -6.56
N ILE A 48 -0.12 23.92 -6.00
CA ILE A 48 1.06 24.14 -5.15
C ILE A 48 2.19 24.75 -5.99
N VAL A 49 2.42 24.26 -7.22
CA VAL A 49 3.41 24.82 -8.14
C VAL A 49 3.10 26.28 -8.49
N ALA A 50 1.83 26.59 -8.77
CA ALA A 50 1.42 27.95 -9.10
C ALA A 50 1.69 28.92 -7.94
N VAL A 51 1.22 28.59 -6.74
CA VAL A 51 1.39 29.42 -5.54
C VAL A 51 2.86 29.52 -5.12
N TRP A 52 3.63 28.45 -5.28
CA TRP A 52 5.08 28.46 -5.04
C TRP A 52 5.81 29.45 -5.93
N ASN A 53 5.53 29.42 -7.24
CA ASN A 53 6.15 30.31 -8.21
C ASN A 53 5.72 31.77 -8.01
N GLU A 54 4.44 32.01 -7.68
CA GLU A 54 3.93 33.33 -7.33
C GLU A 54 4.67 33.90 -6.11
N ARG A 55 4.82 33.11 -5.04
CA ARG A 55 5.53 33.56 -3.83
C ARG A 55 7.01 33.82 -4.09
N ARG A 56 7.69 32.97 -4.87
CA ARG A 56 9.08 33.18 -5.26
C ARG A 56 9.27 34.49 -6.03
N LYS A 57 8.40 34.76 -7.01
CA LYS A 57 8.43 36.02 -7.76
C LYS A 57 8.21 37.23 -6.85
N ALA A 58 7.26 37.15 -5.93
CA ALA A 58 7.01 38.21 -4.95
C ALA A 58 8.22 38.50 -4.03
N MET A 59 9.11 37.52 -3.84
CA MET A 59 10.36 37.66 -3.07
C MET A 59 11.60 37.92 -3.93
N CYS A 60 11.45 38.10 -5.24
CA CYS A 60 12.57 38.22 -6.19
C CYS A 60 13.55 37.03 -6.14
N TRP A 61 13.03 35.81 -5.93
CA TRP A 61 13.79 34.56 -5.90
C TRP A 61 13.84 33.88 -7.27
N ASP A 62 14.20 34.65 -8.29
CA ASP A 62 14.23 34.13 -9.66
C ASP A 62 15.36 33.10 -9.84
N ASP A 63 16.48 33.25 -9.11
CA ASP A 63 17.66 32.37 -9.20
C ASP A 63 17.70 31.22 -8.18
N GLU A 64 16.93 31.26 -7.09
CA GLU A 64 16.90 30.18 -6.09
C GLU A 64 15.90 29.08 -6.45
N ASP A 65 16.30 28.14 -7.33
CA ASP A 65 15.50 26.94 -7.56
C ASP A 65 15.69 25.88 -6.47
N LEU A 66 14.71 25.79 -5.57
CA LEU A 66 14.68 24.79 -4.49
C LEU A 66 14.18 23.41 -4.97
N GLY A 67 13.88 23.26 -6.27
CA GLY A 67 13.52 22.00 -6.93
C GLY A 67 12.09 21.51 -6.63
N VAL A 68 11.26 22.36 -6.01
CA VAL A 68 9.88 22.01 -5.63
C VAL A 68 8.99 21.71 -6.85
N PRO A 69 9.01 22.52 -7.94
CA PRO A 69 8.19 22.21 -9.11
C PRO A 69 8.57 20.91 -9.80
N ALA A 70 9.86 20.63 -9.94
CA ALA A 70 10.34 19.37 -10.54
C ALA A 70 9.92 18.16 -9.69
N ASN A 71 10.10 18.23 -8.38
CA ASN A 71 9.70 17.15 -7.48
C ASN A 71 8.19 16.90 -7.49
N LEU A 72 7.36 17.96 -7.47
CA LEU A 72 5.90 17.80 -7.54
C LEU A 72 5.44 17.21 -8.88
N LEU A 73 6.13 17.53 -9.99
CA LEU A 73 5.85 16.93 -11.28
C LEU A 73 6.17 15.42 -11.28
N GLU A 74 7.30 15.02 -10.71
CA GLU A 74 7.65 13.61 -10.53
C GLU A 74 6.62 12.88 -9.66
N GLN A 75 6.18 13.49 -8.54
CA GLN A 75 5.14 12.93 -7.69
C GLN A 75 3.81 12.77 -8.43
N LYS A 76 3.40 13.77 -9.23
CA LYS A 76 2.18 13.70 -10.07
C LYS A 76 2.23 12.53 -11.04
N GLN A 77 3.36 12.35 -11.72
CA GLN A 77 3.56 11.23 -12.66
C GLN A 77 3.59 9.88 -11.95
N ALA A 78 4.23 9.78 -10.79
CA ALA A 78 4.26 8.57 -9.98
C ALA A 78 2.87 8.18 -9.48
N ASN A 79 2.04 9.16 -9.08
CA ASN A 79 0.66 8.93 -8.67
C ASN A 79 -0.22 8.46 -9.84
N ALA A 80 -0.03 9.02 -11.04
CA ALA A 80 -0.71 8.55 -12.25
C ALA A 80 -0.35 7.08 -12.55
N LYS A 81 0.94 6.73 -12.52
CA LYS A 81 1.42 5.36 -12.74
C LYS A 81 0.95 4.37 -11.67
N LYS A 82 0.86 4.79 -10.40
CA LYS A 82 0.29 3.96 -9.33
C LYS A 82 -1.18 3.69 -9.54
N THR A 83 -1.93 4.69 -9.96
CA THR A 83 -3.37 4.53 -10.25
C THR A 83 -3.59 3.59 -11.44
N GLU A 84 -2.66 3.56 -12.41
CA GLU A 84 -2.67 2.58 -13.51
C GLU A 84 -2.24 1.17 -13.07
N GLY A 85 -1.25 1.06 -12.17
CA GLY A 85 -0.78 -0.22 -11.62
C GLY A 85 -1.76 -0.87 -10.64
N GLU A 86 -2.46 -0.10 -9.81
CA GLU A 86 -3.50 -0.57 -8.88
C GLU A 86 -4.84 -0.84 -9.59
N LYS A 87 -5.03 -0.32 -10.81
CA LYS A 87 -6.12 -0.71 -11.73
C LYS A 87 -5.81 -1.96 -12.55
N LYS A 88 -4.68 -2.62 -12.33
CA LYS A 88 -4.57 -4.04 -12.68
C LYS A 88 -5.36 -4.83 -11.62
N GLY A 89 -6.68 -4.67 -11.68
CA GLY A 89 -7.61 -5.40 -10.84
C GLY A 89 -7.27 -6.88 -10.93
N ILE A 90 -7.32 -7.57 -9.79
CA ILE A 90 -7.23 -9.02 -9.74
C ILE A 90 -8.22 -9.54 -10.79
N ASN A 91 -7.69 -10.09 -11.89
CA ASN A 91 -8.52 -10.60 -12.94
C ASN A 91 -9.28 -11.80 -12.35
N LEU A 92 -10.61 -11.68 -12.27
CA LEU A 92 -11.44 -12.72 -11.68
C LEU A 92 -11.27 -14.06 -12.41
N ASP A 93 -10.97 -14.01 -13.71
CA ASP A 93 -10.70 -15.19 -14.53
C ASP A 93 -9.38 -15.87 -14.11
N ASP A 94 -8.32 -15.10 -13.83
CA ASP A 94 -7.03 -15.65 -13.37
C ASP A 94 -7.20 -16.31 -11.99
N LEU A 95 -8.01 -15.70 -11.12
CA LEU A 95 -8.31 -16.24 -9.79
C LEU A 95 -9.14 -17.53 -9.88
N GLN A 96 -10.12 -17.57 -10.79
CA GLN A 96 -10.89 -18.78 -11.07
C GLN A 96 -9.98 -19.90 -11.60
N GLN A 97 -9.08 -19.58 -12.54
CA GLN A 97 -8.16 -20.55 -13.12
C GLN A 97 -7.21 -21.17 -12.08
N GLU A 98 -6.63 -20.36 -11.19
CA GLU A 98 -5.79 -20.90 -10.10
C GLU A 98 -6.61 -21.72 -9.10
N THR A 99 -7.88 -21.38 -8.86
CA THR A 99 -8.77 -22.17 -8.00
C THR A 99 -9.07 -23.54 -8.60
N GLU A 100 -9.37 -23.60 -9.91
CA GLU A 100 -9.62 -24.85 -10.62
C GLU A 100 -8.39 -25.76 -10.65
N LYS A 101 -7.21 -25.17 -10.82
CA LYS A 101 -5.92 -25.87 -10.75
C LYS A 101 -5.60 -26.41 -9.36
N LEU A 102 -5.89 -25.66 -8.30
CA LEU A 102 -5.74 -26.17 -6.93
C LEU A 102 -6.71 -27.33 -6.66
N LEU A 103 -7.95 -27.23 -7.15
CA LEU A 103 -8.94 -28.29 -7.05
C LEU A 103 -8.51 -29.57 -7.78
N SER A 104 -7.94 -29.47 -8.98
CA SER A 104 -7.45 -30.65 -9.71
C SER A 104 -6.29 -31.31 -8.97
N LEU A 105 -5.32 -30.53 -8.49
CA LEU A 105 -4.19 -31.06 -7.71
C LEU A 105 -4.63 -31.76 -6.43
N LEU A 106 -5.65 -31.24 -5.73
CA LEU A 106 -6.19 -31.87 -4.54
C LEU A 106 -6.93 -33.18 -4.88
N LYS A 107 -7.74 -33.19 -5.94
CA LYS A 107 -8.42 -34.39 -6.42
C LYS A 107 -7.43 -35.49 -6.82
N ASP A 108 -6.34 -35.13 -7.47
CA ASP A 108 -5.31 -36.10 -7.88
C ASP A 108 -4.53 -36.68 -6.70
N ARG A 109 -4.34 -35.90 -5.62
CA ARG A 109 -3.58 -36.32 -4.43
C ARG A 109 -4.42 -37.08 -3.40
N GLN A 110 -5.73 -36.85 -3.36
CA GLN A 110 -6.62 -37.47 -2.38
C GLN A 110 -6.58 -39.01 -2.39
N PRO A 111 -6.63 -39.71 -3.55
CA PRO A 111 -6.55 -41.16 -3.58
C PRO A 111 -5.24 -41.69 -2.95
N GLY A 112 -4.11 -41.06 -3.27
CA GLY A 112 -2.81 -41.47 -2.73
C GLY A 112 -2.73 -41.32 -1.21
N LEU A 113 -3.29 -40.24 -0.66
CA LEU A 113 -3.37 -40.03 0.79
C LEU A 113 -4.27 -41.07 1.47
N MET A 114 -5.40 -41.42 0.85
CA MET A 114 -6.31 -42.45 1.37
C MET A 114 -5.63 -43.83 1.38
N THR A 115 -5.02 -44.23 0.27
CA THR A 115 -4.28 -45.50 0.17
C THR A 115 -3.13 -45.56 1.17
N TRP A 116 -2.38 -44.47 1.33
CA TRP A 116 -1.29 -44.43 2.31
C TRP A 116 -1.81 -44.55 3.74
N ASN A 117 -2.91 -43.89 4.07
CA ASN A 117 -3.53 -43.98 5.39
C ASN A 117 -4.02 -45.41 5.70
N GLU A 118 -4.69 -46.07 4.75
CA GLU A 118 -5.12 -47.46 4.88
C GLU A 118 -3.92 -48.39 5.13
N PHE A 119 -2.87 -48.25 4.32
CA PHE A 119 -1.64 -49.03 4.49
C PHE A 119 -0.97 -48.82 5.86
N MET A 120 -0.92 -47.57 6.33
CA MET A 120 -0.35 -47.26 7.64
C MET A 120 -1.19 -47.85 8.79
N GLN A 121 -2.53 -47.84 8.66
CA GLN A 121 -3.42 -48.48 9.64
C GLN A 121 -3.22 -49.99 9.69
N GLU A 122 -3.11 -50.67 8.54
CA GLU A 122 -2.83 -52.12 8.48
C GLU A 122 -1.50 -52.46 9.16
N ARG A 123 -0.45 -51.68 8.87
CA ARG A 123 0.87 -51.87 9.49
C ARG A 123 0.82 -51.69 11.00
N LEU A 124 0.11 -50.68 11.48
CA LEU A 124 -0.05 -50.43 12.92
C LEU A 124 -0.77 -51.60 13.59
N GLN A 125 -1.86 -52.10 13.00
CA GLN A 125 -2.58 -53.26 13.51
C GLN A 125 -1.71 -54.52 13.56
N ASN A 126 -0.90 -54.76 12.53
CA ASN A 126 0.02 -55.89 12.51
C ASN A 126 1.12 -55.79 13.58
N LEU A 127 1.67 -54.59 13.78
CA LEU A 127 2.63 -54.35 14.87
C LEU A 127 2.00 -54.58 16.25
N HIS A 128 0.76 -54.13 16.47
CA HIS A 128 0.04 -54.39 17.72
C HIS A 128 -0.15 -55.90 17.96
N LYS A 129 -0.52 -56.68 16.92
CA LYS A 129 -0.64 -58.14 17.04
C LYS A 129 0.68 -58.80 17.42
N LEU A 130 1.78 -58.43 16.76
CA LEU A 130 3.11 -58.95 17.06
C LEU A 130 3.58 -58.58 18.47
N ALA A 131 3.35 -57.34 18.89
CA ALA A 131 3.69 -56.89 20.23
C ALA A 131 2.88 -57.63 21.31
N ALA A 132 1.59 -57.87 21.09
CA ALA A 132 0.76 -58.67 21.99
C ALA A 132 1.30 -60.11 22.14
N GLN A 133 1.61 -60.76 21.01
CA GLN A 133 2.20 -62.11 20.98
C GLN A 133 3.55 -62.17 21.70
N ALA A 134 4.42 -61.16 21.52
CA ALA A 134 5.74 -61.12 22.15
C ALA A 134 5.68 -60.85 23.66
N LEU A 135 4.67 -60.14 24.14
CA LEU A 135 4.48 -59.78 25.55
C LEU A 135 3.70 -60.84 26.35
N GLY A 136 3.30 -61.95 25.73
CA GLY A 136 2.67 -63.09 26.42
C GLY A 136 1.27 -62.80 26.96
N LYS A 137 0.51 -61.91 26.31
CA LYS A 137 -0.94 -61.76 26.51
C LYS A 137 -1.71 -62.28 25.31
#